data_AF-A0A6V8PMX7-F1
#
_entry.id   AF-A0A6V8PMX7-F1
#
_cell.length_a   1.000
_cell.length_b   1.000
_cell.length_c   1.000
_cell.angle_alpha   90.00
_cell.angle_beta   90.00
_cell.angle_gamma   90.00
#
_symmetry.space_group_name_H-M   'P 1'
#
loop_
_entity.id
_entity.type
_entity.pdbx_description
1 polymer ?
#
loop_
_entity_poly.entity_id
_entity_poly.type
_entity_poly.pdbx_seq_one_letter_code
_entity_poly.pdbx_strand_id
1 'polypeptide(L)' 'MPEQRRDGKWLLPFSLMEFPSQRGIYSLIGFQGKCKYTVLSNQNEMTRYLNILADFAFFAGLGQKTTMGMGQVRRLG' A
#
# COMPACT_ATOMS: atom_id res chain seq x y z
N MET A 1 10.78 -6.23 -7.27
CA MET A 1 10.74 -7.53 -7.97
C MET A 1 9.97 -8.49 -7.10
N PRO A 2 8.80 -8.99 -7.52
CA PRO A 2 8.09 -10.02 -6.76
C PRO A 2 8.90 -11.33 -6.78
N GLU A 3 8.99 -11.98 -5.62
CA GLU A 3 9.64 -13.28 -5.44
C GLU A 3 8.75 -14.38 -6.06
N GLN A 4 9.31 -15.28 -6.87
CA GLN A 4 8.54 -16.37 -7.49
C GLN A 4 8.53 -17.59 -6.55
N ARG A 5 7.35 -18.13 -6.21
CA ARG A 5 7.28 -19.44 -5.53
C ARG A 5 7.72 -20.54 -6.52
N ARG A 6 8.32 -21.62 -6.00
CA ARG A 6 8.79 -22.79 -6.78
C ARG A 6 7.67 -23.52 -7.55
N ASP A 7 6.41 -23.18 -7.31
CA ASP A 7 5.21 -23.75 -7.93
C ASP A 7 4.75 -22.97 -9.19
N GLY A 8 5.51 -21.96 -9.64
CA GLY A 8 5.17 -21.16 -10.82
C GLY A 8 4.09 -20.10 -10.58
N LYS A 9 3.60 -19.94 -9.33
CA LYS A 9 2.68 -18.87 -8.97
C LYS A 9 3.44 -17.63 -8.52
N TRP A 10 3.07 -16.48 -9.11
CA TRP A 10 3.57 -15.18 -8.67
C TRP A 10 3.11 -14.90 -7.24
N LEU A 11 4.05 -14.61 -6.33
CA LEU A 11 3.69 -13.94 -5.09
C LEU A 11 3.34 -12.50 -5.44
N LEU A 12 2.05 -12.25 -5.68
CA LEU A 12 1.57 -10.88 -5.57
C LEU A 12 1.84 -10.47 -4.11
N PRO A 13 2.63 -9.41 -3.87
CA PRO A 13 2.95 -9.03 -2.50
C PRO A 13 1.73 -8.37 -1.82
N PHE A 14 0.60 -8.29 -2.54
CA PHE A 14 -0.70 -7.82 -2.07
C PHE A 14 -1.82 -8.76 -2.52
N SER A 15 -2.82 -8.90 -1.64
CA SER A 15 -4.09 -9.57 -1.90
C SER A 15 -5.16 -8.51 -2.15
N LEU A 16 -6.01 -8.72 -3.16
CA LEU A 16 -7.21 -7.90 -3.34
C LEU A 16 -8.23 -8.27 -2.26
N MET A 17 -8.88 -7.26 -1.70
CA MET A 17 -9.88 -7.43 -0.66
C MET A 17 -11.12 -6.63 -0.99
N GLU A 18 -12.28 -7.26 -0.89
CA GLU A 18 -13.55 -6.57 -0.93
C GLU A 18 -13.91 -6.08 0.46
N PHE A 19 -14.15 -4.78 0.57
CA PHE A 19 -14.63 -4.16 1.80
C PHE A 19 -16.13 -3.88 1.63
N PRO A 20 -17.00 -4.63 2.31
CA PRO A 20 -18.42 -4.35 2.31
C PRO A 20 -18.67 -2.99 2.97
N SER A 21 -19.44 -2.12 2.31
CA SER A 21 -19.80 -0.83 2.87
C SER A 21 -20.75 -1.00 4.04
N GLN A 22 -20.41 -0.44 5.19
CA GLN A 22 -21.28 -0.50 6.37
C GLN A 22 -22.55 0.37 6.26
N ARG A 23 -22.64 1.26 5.25
CA ARG A 23 -23.75 2.22 5.08
C ARG A 23 -24.47 2.16 3.71
N GLY A 24 -24.15 1.22 2.82
CA GLY A 24 -24.77 1.18 1.48
C GLY A 24 -24.57 -0.11 0.70
N ILE A 25 -25.21 -0.21 -0.47
CA ILE A 25 -25.35 -1.42 -1.32
C ILE A 25 -24.09 -1.69 -2.18
N TYR A 26 -23.00 -0.92 -2.03
CA TYR A 26 -21.80 -1.05 -2.85
C TYR A 26 -20.62 -1.58 -2.05
N SER A 27 -19.87 -2.53 -2.62
CA SER A 27 -18.57 -2.96 -2.11
C SER A 27 -17.47 -2.09 -2.71
N LEU A 28 -16.40 -1.89 -1.95
CA LEU A 28 -15.18 -1.26 -2.45
C LEU A 28 -14.10 -2.31 -2.60
N ILE A 29 -13.45 -2.31 -3.75
CA ILE A 29 -12.28 -3.15 -3.97
C ILE A 29 -11.05 -2.38 -3.47
N GLY A 30 -10.33 -2.99 -2.54
CA GLY A 30 -9.04 -2.53 -2.05
C GLY A 30 -7.98 -3.61 -2.19
N PHE A 31 -6.79 -3.33 -1.67
CA PHE A 31 -5.73 -4.31 -1.56
C PHE A 31 -5.07 -4.23 -0.18
N GLN A 32 -4.54 -5.35 0.29
CA GLN A 32 -3.70 -5.43 1.48
C GLN A 32 -2.41 -6.18 1.14
N GLY A 33 -1.27 -5.59 1.47
CA GLY A 33 0.01 -6.21 1.15
C GLY A 33 1.22 -5.34 1.46
N LYS A 34 2.38 -5.84 1.03
CA LYS A 34 3.65 -5.11 1.05
C LYS A 34 3.90 -4.54 -0.34
N CYS A 35 4.22 -3.27 -0.43
CA CYS A 35 4.66 -2.64 -1.67
C CYS A 35 6.09 -2.14 -1.51
N LYS A 36 6.95 -2.44 -2.50
CA LYS A 36 8.32 -1.93 -2.55
C LYS A 36 8.47 -1.10 -3.82
N TYR A 37 8.88 0.14 -3.66
CA TYR A 37 9.16 1.06 -4.76
C TYR A 37 10.66 1.34 -4.83
N THR A 38 11.16 1.55 -6.04
CA THR A 38 12.54 1.95 -6.29
C THR A 38 12.52 3.31 -6.98
N VAL A 39 13.21 4.29 -6.41
CA VAL A 39 13.37 5.60 -7.03
C VAL A 39 14.39 5.47 -8.17
N LEU A 40 13.97 5.72 -9.40
CA LEU A 40 14.83 5.65 -10.59
C LEU A 40 15.59 6.97 -10.84
N SER A 41 15.21 8.04 -10.15
CA SER A 41 15.86 9.34 -10.24
C SER A 41 17.13 9.38 -9.39
N ASN A 42 18.19 10.00 -9.91
CA ASN A 42 19.43 10.27 -9.16
C ASN A 42 19.31 11.48 -8.22
N GLN A 43 18.13 12.09 -8.11
CA GLN A 43 17.90 13.21 -7.21
C GLN A 43 17.62 12.73 -5.78
N ASN A 44 18.60 12.90 -4.90
CA ASN A 44 18.52 12.50 -3.49
C ASN A 44 17.37 13.19 -2.73
N GLU A 45 16.97 14.39 -3.14
CA GLU A 45 15.87 15.13 -2.51
C GLU A 45 14.52 14.43 -2.66
N MET A 46 14.25 13.85 -3.83
CA MET A 46 13.01 13.11 -4.08
C MET A 46 12.89 11.91 -3.13
N THR A 47 13.97 11.15 -2.96
CA THR A 47 14.02 10.03 -2.02
C THR A 47 13.77 10.48 -0.59
N ARG A 48 14.31 11.64 -0.19
CA ARG A 48 14.06 12.23 1.14
C ARG A 48 12.58 12.58 1.33
N TYR A 49 11.95 13.23 0.36
CA TYR A 49 10.52 13.57 0.45
C TYR A 49 9.63 12.33 0.49
N LEU A 50 9.92 11.33 -0.35
CA LEU A 50 9.18 10.06 -0.35
C LEU A 50 9.29 9.34 0.99
N ASN A 51 10.48 9.34 1.60
CA ASN A 51 10.69 8.77 2.93
C ASN A 51 9.87 9.51 4.00
N ILE A 52 9.87 10.85 3.99
CA ILE A 52 9.07 11.65 4.93
C ILE A 52 7.58 11.37 4.76
N LEU A 53 7.08 11.31 3.52
CA LEU A 53 5.67 11.00 3.24
C LEU A 53 5.31 9.57 3.67
N ALA A 54 6.20 8.60 3.48
CA ALA A 54 6.00 7.23 3.91
C ALA A 54 5.94 7.09 5.44
N ASP A 55 6.71 7.89 6.17
CA ASP A 55 6.66 7.92 7.63
C ASP A 55 5.39 8.65 8.13
N PHE A 56 4.99 9.75 7.47
CA PHE A 56 3.75 10.47 7.77
C PHE A 56 2.49 9.64 7.51
N ALA A 57 2.51 8.81 6.46
CA ALA A 57 1.40 7.95 6.07
C ALA A 57 0.94 6.99 7.18
N PHE A 58 1.80 6.66 8.16
CA PHE A 58 1.43 5.87 9.34
C PHE A 58 0.35 6.57 10.20
N PHE A 59 0.35 7.90 10.22
CA PHE A 59 -0.58 8.69 11.02
C PHE A 59 -1.79 9.15 10.21
N ALA A 60 -1.57 9.62 8.99
CA ALA A 60 -2.64 10.13 8.13
C ALA A 60 -3.48 9.01 7.46
N GLY A 61 -2.90 7.81 7.34
CA GLY A 61 -3.38 6.78 6.42
C GLY A 61 -3.10 7.17 4.95
N LEU A 62 -3.36 6.25 4.03
CA LEU A 62 -3.23 6.44 2.59
C LEU A 62 -4.53 6.17 1.85
N GLY A 63 -4.92 7.10 0.98
CA GLY A 63 -6.07 6.94 0.09
C GLY A 63 -7.38 7.38 0.72
N GLN A 64 -8.46 6.66 0.43
CA GLN A 64 -9.82 7.01 0.85
C GLN A 64 -10.25 6.23 2.09
N LYS A 65 -11.24 6.79 2.81
CA LYS A 65 -11.92 6.14 3.96
C LYS A 65 -10.96 5.75 5.10
N THR A 66 -9.91 6.54 5.31
CA THR A 66 -8.96 6.36 6.42
C THR A 66 -9.63 6.45 7.79
N THR A 67 -10.64 7.31 7.92
CA THR A 67 -11.48 7.41 9.13
C THR A 67 -12.32 6.16 9.41
N MET A 68 -12.52 5.30 8.41
CA MET A 68 -13.29 4.04 8.50
C MET A 68 -12.36 2.81 8.55
N GLY A 69 -11.06 3.01 8.77
CA GLY A 69 -10.07 1.93 8.92
C GLY A 69 -9.44 1.43 7.62
N MET A 70 -9.78 1.99 6.46
CA MET A 70 -9.11 1.67 5.19
C MET A 70 -7.78 2.42 5.06
N GLY A 71 -6.85 1.89 4.26
CA GLY A 71 -5.64 2.64 3.91
C GLY A 71 -4.61 2.78 5.04
N GLN A 72 -4.73 1.99 6.11
CA GLN A 72 -3.72 1.99 7.17
C GLN A 72 -2.43 1.35 6.66
N VAL A 73 -1.31 2.06 6.83
CA VAL A 73 0.00 1.62 6.30
C VAL A 73 1.11 1.89 7.30
N ARG A 74 2.23 1.20 7.10
CA ARG A 74 3.46 1.44 7.85
C ARG A 74 4.64 1.19 6.92
N ARG A 75 5.65 2.06 6.99
CA ARG A 75 6.91 1.84 6.29
C ARG A 75 7.66 0.64 6.87
N LEU A 76 8.14 -0.23 5.99
CA LEU A 76 9.02 -1.35 6.33
C LEU A 76 10.43 -0.92 5.89
N GLY A 77 11.36 -0.85 6.85
CA GLY A 77 12.73 -0.38 6.66
C GLY A 77 13.53 -1.20 5.66
#